data_AF-A0A1V2MF11-F1
#
_entry.id   AF-A0A1V2MF11-F1
#
_cell.length_a   1.000
_cell.length_b   1.000
_cell.length_c   1.000
_cell.angle_alpha   90.00
_cell.angle_beta   90.00
_cell.angle_gamma   90.00
#
_symmetry.space_group_name_H-M   'P 1'
#
loop_
_entity.id
_entity.type
_entity.pdbx_description
1 polymer ?
#
loop_
_entity_poly.entity_id
_entity_poly.type
_entity_poly.pdbx_seq_one_letter_code
_entity_poly.pdbx_strand_id
1 'polypeptide(L)'
;MNVNGSGMFAGMANYGSTSYSVSYSPYAPSKSVTIGLPKTVGDLDFQSAFRNDELIGGKYNPASDKVEIKSSLPGEYIVKEHYQDFSDIASKDQQMQDAIKLLVSKDIIDGKTSTQFMPDDAIKRSELAVMLIKTIYMHKK
;
A
#
# COMPACT_ATOMS: atom_id res chain seq x y z
N MET A 1 -11.80 -15.36 -33.02
CA MET A 1 -10.42 -14.82 -32.98
C MET A 1 -10.55 -13.43 -32.38
N ASN A 2 -10.04 -13.09 -31.20
CA ASN A 2 -8.79 -13.45 -30.55
C ASN A 2 -9.01 -13.64 -29.04
N VAL A 3 -8.24 -14.57 -28.49
CA VAL A 3 -8.29 -15.08 -27.11
C VAL A 3 -7.45 -14.18 -26.19
N ASN A 4 -7.86 -14.05 -24.92
CA ASN A 4 -7.00 -14.05 -23.72
C ASN A 4 -7.86 -13.93 -22.46
N GLY A 5 -8.74 -14.92 -22.27
CA GLY A 5 -9.21 -15.25 -20.94
C GLY A 5 -8.09 -16.02 -20.25
N SER A 6 -7.31 -15.35 -19.41
CA SER A 6 -6.36 -16.01 -18.53
C SER A 6 -7.16 -16.91 -17.58
N GLY A 7 -7.00 -18.22 -17.74
CA GLY A 7 -7.73 -19.24 -17.00
C GLY A 7 -7.66 -18.99 -15.50
N MET A 8 -8.83 -19.02 -14.85
CA MET A 8 -8.94 -19.06 -13.41
C MET A 8 -8.50 -20.45 -12.92
N PHE A 9 -7.34 -20.52 -12.27
CA PHE A 9 -6.97 -21.69 -11.49
C PHE A 9 -7.82 -21.72 -10.21
N ALA A 10 -8.40 -22.88 -9.90
CA ALA A 10 -9.12 -23.11 -8.66
C ALA A 10 -8.19 -22.83 -7.47
N GLY A 11 -8.50 -21.82 -6.65
CA GLY A 11 -7.77 -21.50 -5.42
C GLY A 11 -7.37 -20.04 -5.22
N MET A 12 -7.51 -19.15 -6.21
CA MET A 12 -7.27 -17.72 -6.03
C MET A 12 -8.59 -16.96 -5.90
N ALA A 13 -9.11 -16.85 -4.68
CA ALA A 13 -10.19 -15.92 -4.41
C ALA A 13 -9.68 -14.48 -4.62
N ASN A 14 -10.37 -13.73 -5.48
CA ASN A 14 -10.07 -12.31 -5.71
C ASN A 14 -10.77 -11.47 -4.64
N TYR A 15 -10.00 -11.06 -3.64
CA TYR A 15 -10.48 -10.24 -2.52
C TYR A 15 -10.33 -8.74 -2.76
N GLY A 16 -10.00 -8.29 -3.98
CA GLY A 16 -9.75 -6.88 -4.30
C GLY A 16 -10.98 -5.96 -4.15
N SER A 17 -12.15 -6.53 -3.87
CA SER A 17 -13.39 -5.81 -3.53
C SER A 17 -13.99 -6.27 -2.19
N THR A 18 -13.29 -7.12 -1.44
CA THR A 18 -13.78 -7.60 -0.15
C THR A 18 -13.37 -6.65 0.95
N SER A 19 -14.38 -6.21 1.69
CA SER A 19 -14.23 -5.25 2.75
C SER A 19 -14.46 -5.87 4.13
N TYR A 20 -13.72 -5.39 5.13
CA TYR A 20 -13.71 -5.89 6.50
C TYR A 20 -14.01 -4.75 7.46
N SER A 21 -15.16 -4.81 8.14
CA SER A 21 -15.49 -3.85 9.18
C SER A 21 -14.82 -4.23 10.51
N VAL A 22 -14.09 -3.28 11.08
CA VAL A 22 -13.44 -3.42 12.39
C VAL A 22 -14.06 -2.43 13.36
N SER A 23 -14.58 -2.93 14.47
CA SER A 23 -15.18 -2.14 15.55
C SER A 23 -14.66 -2.58 16.90
N TYR A 24 -14.56 -1.66 17.86
CA TYR A 24 -14.15 -1.95 19.22
C TYR A 24 -15.27 -1.59 20.21
N SER A 25 -15.43 -2.40 21.27
CA SER A 25 -16.38 -2.15 22.34
C SER A 25 -15.80 -2.63 23.68
N PRO A 26 -15.94 -1.86 24.78
CA PRO A 26 -16.52 -0.51 24.84
C PRO A 26 -15.58 0.59 24.31
N TYR A 27 -14.28 0.32 24.22
CA TYR A 27 -13.26 1.30 23.82
C TYR A 27 -12.28 0.70 22.81
N ALA A 28 -11.75 1.56 21.94
CA ALA A 28 -10.63 1.22 21.07
C ALA A 28 -9.33 1.01 21.88
N PRO A 29 -8.42 0.13 21.43
CA PRO A 29 -7.17 -0.11 22.13
C PRO A 29 -6.28 1.13 22.10
N SER A 30 -5.65 1.45 23.24
CA SER A 30 -4.73 2.59 23.36
C SER A 30 -3.41 2.40 22.61
N LYS A 31 -3.10 1.14 22.25
CA LYS A 31 -1.98 0.76 21.38
C LYS A 31 -2.53 0.18 20.09
N SER A 32 -1.83 0.40 18.98
CA SER A 32 -2.15 -0.22 17.69
C SER A 32 -2.12 -1.74 17.81
N VAL A 33 -3.07 -2.41 17.18
CA VAL A 33 -3.08 -3.87 16.99
C VAL A 33 -2.71 -4.22 15.55
N THR A 34 -2.17 -5.42 15.34
CA THR A 34 -1.93 -5.94 14.00
C THR A 34 -3.23 -6.48 13.43
N ILE A 35 -3.68 -5.94 12.30
CA ILE A 35 -4.82 -6.45 11.55
C ILE A 35 -4.24 -7.14 10.30
N GLY A 36 -4.51 -8.44 10.15
CA GLY A 36 -4.11 -9.23 8.99
C GLY A 36 -5.29 -9.43 8.04
N LEU A 37 -5.24 -8.74 6.90
CA LEU A 37 -6.27 -8.78 5.87
C LEU A 37 -5.84 -9.73 4.74
N PRO A 38 -6.77 -10.48 4.12
CA PRO A 38 -6.45 -11.31 2.96
C PRO A 38 -5.86 -10.49 1.81
N LYS A 39 -4.83 -11.06 1.16
CA LYS A 39 -4.25 -10.49 -0.07
C LYS A 39 -5.24 -10.56 -1.23
N THR A 40 -5.10 -9.65 -2.17
CA THR A 40 -5.79 -9.72 -3.46
C THR A 40 -4.92 -10.41 -4.53
N VAL A 41 -5.49 -10.64 -5.71
CA VAL A 41 -4.73 -11.01 -6.92
C VAL A 41 -3.92 -9.80 -7.38
N GLY A 42 -2.69 -10.03 -7.84
CA GLY A 42 -1.77 -8.99 -8.30
C GLY A 42 -0.38 -9.11 -7.69
N ASP A 43 0.41 -8.06 -7.82
CA ASP A 43 1.74 -7.93 -7.24
C ASP A 43 1.63 -7.62 -5.75
N LEU A 44 2.21 -8.50 -4.93
CA LEU A 44 2.13 -8.44 -3.47
C LEU A 44 2.86 -7.21 -2.89
N ASP A 45 3.85 -6.67 -3.60
CA ASP A 45 4.62 -5.51 -3.13
C ASP A 45 3.80 -4.23 -3.25
N PHE A 46 2.88 -4.15 -4.21
CA PHE A 46 1.99 -3.02 -4.44
C PHE A 46 0.63 -3.13 -3.76
N GLN A 47 0.38 -4.19 -2.99
CA GLN A 47 -0.84 -4.29 -2.20
C GLN A 47 -0.77 -3.46 -0.92
N SER A 48 -1.79 -2.63 -0.74
CA SER A 48 -1.95 -1.77 0.42
C SER A 48 -3.39 -1.79 0.92
N ALA A 49 -3.52 -1.68 2.23
CA ALA A 49 -4.80 -1.55 2.90
C ALA A 49 -5.27 -0.08 2.87
N PHE A 50 -6.58 0.08 2.80
CA PHE A 50 -7.28 1.35 2.88
C PHE A 50 -8.30 1.25 3.98
N ARG A 51 -8.49 2.34 4.74
CA ARG A 51 -9.55 2.48 5.74
C ARG A 51 -10.48 3.61 5.34
N ASN A 52 -11.76 3.33 5.10
CA ASN A 52 -12.73 4.35 4.65
C ASN A 52 -12.15 5.18 3.47
N ASP A 53 -11.58 4.51 2.47
CA ASP A 53 -10.86 5.08 1.31
C ASP A 53 -9.53 5.81 1.58
N GLU A 54 -9.12 5.97 2.84
CA GLU A 54 -7.81 6.51 3.20
C GLU A 54 -6.73 5.43 3.07
N LEU A 55 -5.66 5.69 2.33
CA LEU A 55 -4.52 4.79 2.25
C LEU A 55 -3.82 4.73 3.61
N ILE A 56 -3.70 3.51 4.16
CA ILE A 56 -3.03 3.26 5.43
C ILE A 56 -1.78 2.38 5.26
N GLY A 57 -1.50 1.95 4.03
CA GLY A 57 -0.34 1.15 3.66
C GLY A 57 -0.45 -0.30 4.13
N GLY A 58 0.60 -0.83 4.74
CA GLY A 58 0.69 -2.23 5.13
C GLY A 58 1.65 -3.04 4.27
N LYS A 59 2.00 -4.21 4.79
CA LYS A 59 3.00 -5.08 4.15
C LYS A 59 2.48 -6.51 4.10
N TYR A 60 2.67 -7.14 2.94
CA TYR A 60 2.45 -8.57 2.81
C TYR A 60 3.41 -9.34 3.73
N ASN A 61 2.84 -10.21 4.56
CA ASN A 61 3.58 -11.13 5.41
C ASN A 61 3.41 -12.57 4.87
N PRO A 62 4.48 -13.19 4.32
CA PRO A 62 4.41 -14.53 3.75
C PRO A 62 4.18 -15.63 4.81
N ALA A 63 4.43 -15.36 6.09
CA ALA A 63 4.18 -16.34 7.16
C ALA A 63 2.68 -16.44 7.51
N SER A 64 1.93 -15.34 7.40
CA SER A 64 0.50 -15.29 7.68
C SER A 64 -0.39 -15.29 6.42
N ASP A 65 0.22 -15.24 5.24
CA ASP A 65 -0.42 -15.10 3.91
C ASP A 65 -1.40 -13.91 3.83
N LYS A 66 -1.05 -12.81 4.50
CA LYS A 66 -1.92 -11.64 4.70
C LYS A 66 -1.17 -10.33 4.52
N VAL A 67 -1.90 -9.28 4.14
CA VAL A 67 -1.43 -7.90 4.26
C VAL A 67 -1.67 -7.45 5.69
N GLU A 68 -0.58 -7.13 6.39
CA GLU A 68 -0.62 -6.70 7.78
C GLU A 68 -0.47 -5.18 7.90
N ILE A 69 -1.34 -4.60 8.72
CA ILE A 69 -1.34 -3.20 9.12
C ILE A 69 -1.36 -3.08 10.64
N LYS A 70 -0.88 -1.95 11.14
CA LYS A 70 -1.02 -1.56 12.54
C LYS A 70 -2.02 -0.43 12.67
N SER A 71 -3.16 -0.70 13.30
CA SER A 71 -4.21 0.29 13.54
C SER A 71 -4.91 0.02 14.86
N SER A 72 -5.37 1.07 15.52
CA SER A 72 -6.32 1.00 16.65
C SER A 72 -7.67 1.62 16.30
N LEU A 73 -7.84 2.03 15.04
CA LEU A 73 -8.97 2.85 14.62
C LEU A 73 -10.05 1.95 14.02
N PRO A 74 -11.32 2.13 14.40
CA PRO A 74 -12.41 1.40 13.77
C PRO A 74 -12.61 1.89 12.33
N GLY A 75 -13.33 1.11 11.53
CA GLY A 75 -13.69 1.49 10.18
C GLY A 75 -13.76 0.30 9.23
N GLU A 76 -13.97 0.64 7.98
CA GLU A 76 -14.04 -0.30 6.87
C GLU A 76 -12.68 -0.45 6.23
N TYR A 77 -12.16 -1.68 6.17
CA TYR A 77 -10.82 -1.99 5.66
C TYR A 77 -10.88 -2.82 4.38
N ILE A 78 -10.11 -2.42 3.36
CA ILE A 78 -10.00 -3.14 2.08
C ILE A 78 -8.53 -3.22 1.66
N VAL A 79 -8.13 -4.31 1.01
CA VAL A 79 -6.82 -4.45 0.37
C VAL A 79 -6.97 -4.34 -1.14
N LYS A 80 -6.20 -3.45 -1.76
CA LYS A 80 -6.13 -3.31 -3.22
C LYS A 80 -4.69 -3.02 -3.65
N GLU A 81 -4.39 -3.27 -4.92
CA GLU A 81 -3.16 -2.75 -5.50
C GLU A 81 -3.23 -1.22 -5.57
N HIS A 82 -2.15 -0.58 -5.16
CA HIS A 82 -2.00 0.86 -5.21
C HIS A 82 -0.58 1.17 -5.65
N TYR A 83 -0.42 1.80 -6.80
CA TYR A 83 0.84 2.38 -7.23
C TYR A 83 0.51 3.48 -8.22
N GLN A 84 1.46 4.37 -8.43
CA GLN A 84 1.33 5.43 -9.42
C GLN A 84 2.57 5.41 -10.32
N ASP A 85 2.33 5.47 -11.61
CA ASP A 85 3.36 5.71 -12.59
C ASP A 85 3.52 7.21 -12.84
N PHE A 86 4.77 7.62 -13.05
CA PHE A 86 5.09 9.00 -13.43
C PHE A 86 5.79 9.03 -14.78
N SER A 87 5.39 9.97 -15.62
CA SER A 87 5.92 10.09 -16.99
C SER A 87 7.40 10.48 -17.01
N ASP A 88 7.85 11.23 -16.02
CA ASP A 88 9.20 11.78 -15.90
C ASP A 88 10.23 10.83 -15.25
N ILE A 89 9.78 9.67 -14.75
CA ILE A 89 10.67 8.61 -14.28
C ILE A 89 10.92 7.54 -15.34
N ALA A 90 10.18 7.53 -16.45
CA ALA A 90 10.26 6.49 -17.48
C ALA A 90 11.65 6.38 -18.14
N SER A 91 12.41 7.48 -18.17
CA SER A 91 13.78 7.51 -18.69
C SER A 91 14.86 7.27 -17.61
N LYS A 92 14.46 6.99 -16.37
CA LYS A 92 15.38 6.72 -15.25
C LYS A 92 15.67 5.23 -15.16
N ASP A 93 16.70 4.87 -14.40
CA ASP A 93 17.03 3.47 -14.15
C ASP A 93 15.86 2.70 -13.53
N GLN A 94 15.70 1.43 -13.88
CA GLN A 94 14.60 0.59 -13.43
C GLN A 94 14.53 0.52 -11.90
N GLN A 95 15.68 0.45 -11.21
CA GLN A 95 15.72 0.40 -9.74
C GLN A 95 15.12 1.65 -9.11
N MET A 96 15.35 2.82 -9.72
CA MET A 96 14.76 4.08 -9.26
C MET A 96 13.25 4.09 -9.51
N GLN A 97 12.81 3.62 -10.68
CA GLN A 97 11.39 3.54 -10.99
C GLN A 97 10.64 2.64 -10.01
N ASP A 98 11.18 1.44 -9.76
CA ASP A 98 10.59 0.46 -8.85
C ASP A 98 10.56 1.01 -7.41
N ALA A 99 11.65 1.65 -6.97
CA ALA A 99 11.71 2.27 -5.65
C ALA A 99 10.65 3.38 -5.48
N ILE A 100 10.46 4.24 -6.48
CA ILE A 100 9.46 5.31 -6.44
C ILE A 100 8.05 4.71 -6.36
N LYS A 101 7.72 3.76 -7.25
CA LYS A 101 6.40 3.12 -7.27
C LYS A 101 6.10 2.40 -5.96
N LEU A 102 7.09 1.72 -5.39
CA LEU A 102 6.95 1.01 -4.13
C LEU A 102 6.74 1.99 -2.96
N LEU A 103 7.48 3.09 -2.92
CA LEU A 103 7.30 4.07 -1.85
C LEU A 103 5.94 4.78 -1.95
N VAL A 104 5.44 5.05 -3.15
CA VAL A 104 4.08 5.57 -3.37
C VAL A 104 3.02 4.55 -2.96
N SER A 105 3.21 3.26 -3.27
CA SER A 105 2.27 2.22 -2.86
C SER A 105 2.08 2.16 -1.36
N LYS A 106 3.14 2.48 -0.61
CA LYS A 106 3.18 2.49 0.85
C LYS A 106 2.86 3.84 1.50
N ASP A 107 2.37 4.82 0.74
CA ASP A 107 2.10 6.19 1.20
C ASP A 107 3.36 6.94 1.70
N ILE A 108 4.58 6.47 1.44
CA ILE A 108 5.79 7.08 2.02
C ILE A 108 6.16 8.37 1.28
N ILE A 109 5.96 8.39 -0.04
CA ILE A 109 6.22 9.53 -0.92
C ILE A 109 5.01 9.77 -1.82
N ASP A 110 4.89 10.99 -2.30
CA ASP A 110 3.84 11.42 -3.23
C ASP A 110 4.48 12.08 -4.45
N GLY A 111 3.79 12.02 -5.59
CA GLY A 111 4.13 12.83 -6.75
C GLY A 111 3.87 14.31 -6.50
N LYS A 112 4.63 15.20 -7.15
CA LYS A 112 4.34 16.64 -7.12
C LYS A 112 3.07 16.98 -7.89
N THR A 113 2.73 16.16 -8.88
CA THR A 113 1.46 16.22 -9.61
C THR A 113 0.92 14.80 -9.80
N SER A 114 -0.25 14.68 -10.44
CA SER A 114 -0.82 13.37 -10.79
C SER A 114 -0.01 12.58 -11.83
N THR A 115 0.99 13.18 -12.49
CA THR A 115 1.76 12.52 -13.55
C THR A 115 3.27 12.75 -13.48
N GLN A 116 3.74 13.57 -12.52
CA GLN A 116 5.15 13.92 -12.36
C GLN A 116 5.62 13.76 -10.91
N PHE A 117 6.78 13.13 -10.76
CA PHE A 117 7.46 12.96 -9.47
C PHE A 117 8.54 14.02 -9.24
N MET A 118 9.20 14.48 -10.31
CA MET A 118 10.39 15.33 -10.33
C MET A 118 11.59 14.69 -9.59
N PRO A 119 12.12 13.56 -10.09
CA PRO A 119 13.17 12.79 -9.40
C PRO A 119 14.50 13.53 -9.23
N ASP A 120 14.78 14.54 -10.05
CA ASP A 120 16.02 15.32 -10.01
C ASP A 120 15.92 16.60 -9.16
N ASP A 121 14.73 16.90 -8.64
CA ASP A 121 14.54 18.07 -7.80
C ASP A 121 15.17 17.88 -6.41
N ALA A 122 15.70 18.97 -5.85
CA ALA A 122 16.22 18.95 -4.50
C ALA A 122 15.11 18.67 -3.48
N ILE A 123 15.31 17.65 -2.65
CA ILE A 123 14.43 17.34 -1.52
C ILE A 123 14.62 18.37 -0.39
N LYS A 124 13.52 18.88 0.17
CA LYS A 124 13.57 19.75 1.36
C LYS A 124 13.80 18.92 2.62
N ARG A 125 14.48 19.50 3.60
CA ARG A 125 14.68 18.86 4.93
C ARG A 125 13.36 18.44 5.58
N SER A 126 12.30 19.23 5.39
CA SER A 126 10.95 18.91 5.88
C SER A 126 10.37 17.67 5.21
N GLU A 127 10.53 17.53 3.89
CA GLU A 127 10.04 16.39 3.12
C GLU A 127 10.78 15.11 3.52
N LEU A 128 12.11 15.20 3.68
CA LEU A 128 12.91 14.09 4.20
C LEU A 128 12.45 13.66 5.61
N ALA A 129 12.18 14.62 6.51
CA ALA A 129 11.69 14.32 7.85
C ALA A 129 10.33 13.60 7.83
N VAL A 130 9.41 14.02 6.95
CA VAL A 130 8.12 13.35 6.76
C VAL A 130 8.32 11.91 6.28
N MET A 131 9.15 11.68 5.26
CA MET A 131 9.44 10.33 4.75
C MET A 131 10.00 9.41 5.84
N LEU A 132 10.92 9.92 6.67
CA LEU A 132 11.51 9.18 7.78
C LEU A 132 10.45 8.81 8.83
N ILE A 133 9.59 9.76 9.22
CA ILE A 133 8.51 9.51 10.17
C ILE A 133 7.56 8.45 9.61
N LYS A 134 7.07 8.60 8.37
CA LYS A 134 6.19 7.61 7.74
C LYS A 134 6.82 6.22 7.74
N THR A 135 8.08 6.11 7.34
CA THR A 135 8.83 4.83 7.33
C THR A 135 8.94 4.21 8.72
N ILE A 136 9.31 4.99 9.74
CA ILE A 136 9.47 4.50 11.12
C ILE A 136 8.13 4.03 11.71
N TYR A 137 7.06 4.78 11.47
CA TYR A 137 5.73 4.42 11.94
C TYR A 137 5.22 3.13 11.29
N MET A 138 5.51 2.91 10.01
CA MET A 138 5.21 1.63 9.35
C MET A 138 6.03 0.47 9.90
N HIS A 139 7.28 0.69 10.30
CA HIS A 139 8.20 -0.38 10.70
C HIS A 139 8.27 -0.68 12.20
N LYS A 140 7.61 0.12 13.07
CA LYS A 140 7.58 -0.17 14.50
C LYS A 140 6.94 -1.54 14.74
N LYS A 141 7.76 -2.54 15.06
CA LYS A 141 7.37 -3.89 15.50
C LYS A 141 6.76 -3.89 16.89
#